data_AF-A0A3G9JRB4-F1
#
_entry.id   AF-A0A3G9JRB4-F1
#
_cell.length_a   1.000
_cell.length_b   1.000
_cell.length_c   1.000
_cell.angle_alpha   90.00
_cell.angle_beta   90.00
_cell.angle_gamma   90.00
#
_symmetry.space_group_name_H-M   'P 1'
#
loop_
_entity.id
_entity.type
_entity.pdbx_description
1 polymer ?
#
loop_
_entity_poly.entity_id
_entity_poly.type
_entity_poly.pdbx_seq_one_letter_code
_entity_poly.pdbx_strand_id
1 'polypeptide(L)' 'MMVLPSKHEMELFDKITPWLKFDAKKGVSCLVDEAPDDVKKAWIEWKKIIEEQSKNPFYQDCG' A
#
# COMPACT_ATOMS: atom_id res chain seq x y z
N MET A 1 -17.09 3.89 -8.39
CA MET A 1 -16.19 4.59 -9.34
C MET A 1 -14.79 4.03 -9.10
N MET A 2 -14.12 3.44 -10.09
CA MET A 2 -12.72 3.01 -9.88
C MET A 2 -11.85 4.25 -9.83
N VAL A 3 -11.40 4.63 -8.64
CA VAL A 3 -10.44 5.72 -8.50
C VAL A 3 -9.09 5.20 -8.97
N LEU A 4 -8.63 5.78 -10.08
CA LEU A 4 -7.32 5.45 -10.61
C LEU A 4 -6.25 5.98 -9.64
N PRO A 5 -5.25 5.16 -9.30
CA PRO A 5 -4.13 5.65 -8.52
C PRO A 5 -3.43 6.79 -9.29
N SER A 6 -3.05 7.82 -8.56
CA SER A 6 -2.17 8.90 -9.01
C SER A 6 -0.81 8.35 -9.43
N LYS A 7 -0.05 9.13 -10.21
CA LYS A 7 1.32 8.77 -10.60
C LYS A 7 2.21 8.49 -9.37
N HIS A 8 2.06 9.31 -8.32
CA HIS A 8 2.78 9.15 -7.06
C HIS A 8 2.44 7.83 -6.36
N GLU A 9 1.16 7.46 -6.33
CA GLU A 9 0.69 6.17 -5.80
C GLU A 9 1.26 4.99 -6.57
N MET A 10 1.32 5.07 -7.91
CA MET A 10 1.95 4.04 -8.73
C MET A 10 3.45 3.92 -8.46
N GLU A 11 4.17 5.04 -8.33
CA GLU A 11 5.61 5.04 -8.01
C GLU A 11 5.90 4.44 -6.63
N LEU A 12 5.07 4.77 -5.63
CA LEU A 12 5.14 4.13 -4.31
C LEU A 12 4.91 2.63 -4.42
N PHE A 13 3.88 2.22 -5.16
CA PHE A 13 3.53 0.81 -5.35
C PHE A 13 4.64 0.02 -6.06
N ASP A 14 5.20 0.54 -7.16
CA ASP A 14 6.30 -0.11 -7.87
C ASP A 14 7.55 -0.26 -6.98
N LYS A 15 7.80 0.72 -6.11
CA LYS A 15 8.92 0.70 -5.18
C LYS A 15 8.77 -0.33 -4.07
N ILE A 16 7.56 -0.51 -3.53
CA ILE A 16 7.29 -1.48 -2.45
C ILE A 16 7.08 -2.90 -2.96
N THR A 17 6.50 -3.08 -4.15
CA THR A 17 6.11 -4.37 -4.74
C THR A 17 7.20 -5.45 -4.66
N PRO A 18 8.45 -5.19 -5.08
CA PRO A 18 9.49 -6.22 -5.03
C PRO A 18 9.88 -6.64 -3.60
N TRP A 19 9.54 -5.83 -2.60
CA TRP A 19 9.84 -6.06 -1.19
C TRP A 19 8.64 -6.58 -0.40
N LEU A 20 7.47 -6.71 -1.02
CA LEU A 20 6.28 -7.28 -0.39
C LEU A 20 6.37 -8.80 -0.38
N LYS A 21 6.27 -9.38 0.82
CA LYS A 21 5.98 -10.80 1.02
C LYS A 21 4.54 -10.95 1.49
N PHE A 22 3.86 -11.93 0.89
CA PHE A 22 2.56 -12.35 1.36
C PHE A 22 2.73 -13.28 2.56
N ASP A 23 2.24 -12.85 3.73
CA ASP A 23 2.16 -13.70 4.92
C ASP A 23 0.85 -14.48 4.87
N ALA A 24 0.93 -15.72 4.39
CA ALA A 24 -0.22 -16.62 4.27
C ALA A 24 -0.86 -16.98 5.62
N LYS A 25 -0.14 -16.87 6.75
CA LYS A 25 -0.70 -17.17 8.08
C LYS A 25 -1.63 -16.05 8.55
N LYS A 26 -1.32 -14.82 8.18
CA LYS A 26 -2.09 -13.62 8.56
C LYS A 26 -3.02 -13.14 7.47
N GLY A 27 -2.87 -13.66 6.24
CA GLY A 27 -3.64 -13.23 5.08
C GLY A 27 -3.32 -11.79 4.66
N VAL A 28 -2.11 -11.28 4.96
CA VAL A 28 -1.72 -9.89 4.69
C VAL A 28 -0.37 -9.81 3.99
N SER A 29 -0.18 -8.77 3.16
CA SER A 29 1.14 -8.43 2.61
C SER A 29 1.93 -7.58 3.59
N CYS A 30 3.19 -7.93 3.81
CA CYS A 30 4.13 -7.21 4.67
C CYS A 30 5.46 -6.98 3.94
N LEU A 31 6.16 -5.90 4.27
CA LEU A 31 7.54 -5.72 3.81
C LEU A 31 8.45 -6.78 4.42
N VAL A 32 9.44 -7.24 3.66
CA VAL A 32 10.57 -8.01 4.22
C VAL A 32 11.40 -7.15 5.17
N ASP A 33 11.94 -7.75 6.22
CA ASP A 33 12.72 -7.03 7.24
C ASP A 33 13.98 -6.35 6.66
N GLU A 34 14.55 -6.95 5.61
CA GLU A 34 15.72 -6.47 4.86
C GLU A 34 15.43 -5.29 3.93
N ALA A 35 14.16 -4.84 3.84
CA ALA A 35 13.82 -3.72 2.97
C ALA A 35 14.60 -2.46 3.38
N PRO A 36 15.18 -1.73 2.40
CA PRO A 36 15.93 -0.53 2.68
C PRO A 36 15.02 0.58 3.23
N ASP A 37 15.60 1.53 3.97
CA ASP A 37 14.84 2.56 4.69
C ASP A 37 13.97 3.43 3.77
N ASP A 38 14.39 3.63 2.53
CA ASP A 38 13.64 4.37 1.52
C ASP A 38 12.39 3.62 1.03
N VAL A 39 12.40 2.29 1.03
CA VAL A 39 11.24 1.43 0.77
C VAL A 39 10.33 1.38 2.00
N LYS A 40 10.89 1.30 3.22
CA LYS A 40 10.11 1.38 4.47
C LYS A 40 9.33 2.68 4.57
N LYS A 41 9.95 3.81 4.22
CA LYS A 41 9.26 5.12 4.13
C LYS A 41 8.12 5.10 3.11
N ALA A 42 8.38 4.59 1.89
CA ALA A 42 7.36 4.47 0.86
C ALA A 42 6.16 3.61 1.30
N TRP A 43 6.41 2.53 2.05
CA TRP A 43 5.35 1.68 2.60
C TRP A 43 4.50 2.35 3.68
N ILE A 44 5.12 3.14 4.56
CA ILE A 44 4.39 3.94 5.56
C ILE A 44 3.49 4.95 4.87
N GLU A 45 4.02 5.63 3.85
CA GLU A 45 3.27 6.59 3.05
C GLU A 45 2.10 5.94 2.30
N TRP A 46 2.35 4.82 1.63
CA TRP A 46 1.33 4.01 0.97
C TRP A 46 0.21 3.57 1.92
N LYS A 47 0.56 3.10 3.12
CA LYS A 47 -0.44 2.74 4.15
C LYS A 47 -1.29 3.93 4.57
N LYS A 48 -0.69 5.10 4.73
CA LYS A 48 -1.41 6.32 5.08
C LYS A 48 -2.41 6.69 3.99
N ILE A 49 -2.01 6.63 2.73
CA ILE A 49 -2.88 6.86 1.57
C ILE A 49 -4.05 5.88 1.57
N ILE A 50 -3.80 4.58 1.75
CA ILE A 50 -4.88 3.56 1.82
C ILE A 50 -5.82 3.85 2.99
N GLU A 51 -5.29 4.23 4.16
CA GLU A 51 -6.12 4.55 5.33
C GLU A 51 -6.99 5.80 5.08
N GLU A 52 -6.44 6.83 4.43
CA GLU A 52 -7.17 8.03 4.03
C GLU A 52 -8.23 7.72 2.96
N GLN A 53 -7.92 6.85 1.99
CA GLN A 53 -8.88 6.36 1.02
C GLN A 53 -9.98 5.53 1.70
N SER A 54 -9.65 4.66 2.67
CA SER A 54 -10.63 3.86 3.41
C SER A 54 -11.59 4.70 4.26
N LYS A 55 -11.16 5.88 4.70
CA LYS A 55 -12.00 6.86 5.43
C LYS A 55 -12.85 7.71 4.49
N ASN A 56 -12.56 7.69 3.19
CA ASN A 56 -13.33 8.41 2.20
C ASN A 56 -14.61 7.60 1.87
N PRO A 57 -15.83 8.15 2.09
CA PRO A 57 -17.08 7.43 1.86
C PRO A 57 -17.26 6.92 0.42
N PHE A 58 -16.54 7.50 -0.55
CA PHE A 58 -16.54 7.00 -1.93
C PHE A 58 -15.85 5.63 -2.13
N TYR A 59 -15.06 5.16 -1.16
CA TYR A 59 -14.38 3.86 -1.16
C TYR A 59 -14.97 2.87 -0.15
N GLN A 60 -15.96 3.28 0.65
CA GLN A 60 -16.61 2.41 1.64
C GLN A 60 -17.67 1.48 1.02
N ASP A 61 -18.00 1.64 -0.26
CA ASP A 61 -19.00 0.84 -1.01
C ASP A 61 -18.40 -0.36 -1.78
N CYS A 62 -17.43 -1.06 -1.19
CA CYS A 62 -17.00 -2.39 -1.66
C CYS A 62 -17.09 -3.41 -0.52
N GLY A 63 -18.21 -3.37 0.22
CA GLY A 63 -18.66 -4.41 1.14
C GLY A 63 -19.45 -5.51 0.43
#